data_AF-A0A960DQ68-F1
#
_entry.id   AF-A0A960DQ68-F1
#
_cell.length_a   1.000
_cell.length_b   1.000
_cell.length_c   1.000
_cell.angle_alpha   90.00
_cell.angle_beta   90.00
_cell.angle_gamma   90.00
#
_symmetry.space_group_name_H-M   'P 1'
#
loop_
_entity.id
_entity.type
_entity.pdbx_description
1 polymer ?
#
loop_
_entity_poly.entity_id
_entity_poly.type
_entity_poly.pdbx_seq_one_letter_code
_entity_poly.pdbx_strand_id
1 'polypeptide(L)'
;MNWAVVTAEQSASARPDPRWSEGIQSRPVDTIPVIDPDAPDAPEGIDAACRTAGFFAVPLDPPLRILRDDLIGLATEFFALPEATKDRVAMRHGGTAWRGWFPLGGELTSGVPDRKEGYYFGTELPSDPRPLHGPNLWPETPSGLRTAVTAWMA
;
A
#
# COMPACT_ATOMS: atom_id res chain seq x y z
N MET A 1 9.70 -10.17 6.49
CA MET A 1 10.04 -9.20 5.43
C MET A 1 8.84 -8.28 5.36
N ASN A 2 8.93 -7.11 5.97
CA ASN A 2 7.77 -6.21 6.10
C ASN A 2 7.86 -5.16 4.99
N TRP A 3 6.74 -4.94 4.32
CA TRP A 3 6.61 -4.04 3.17
C TRP A 3 5.40 -3.15 3.38
N ALA A 4 5.51 -1.89 2.99
CA ALA A 4 4.39 -0.96 2.99
C ALA A 4 4.39 -0.15 1.69
N VAL A 5 3.22 0.05 1.13
CA VAL A 5 3.00 0.98 0.03
C VAL A 5 1.92 1.95 0.48
N VAL A 6 2.19 3.24 0.35
CA VAL A 6 1.14 4.25 0.50
C VAL A 6 0.86 4.82 -0.88
N THR A 7 -0.42 4.93 -1.23
CA THR A 7 -0.86 5.36 -2.56
C THR A 7 -1.90 6.47 -2.44
N ALA A 8 -1.87 7.41 -3.39
CA ALA A 8 -2.94 8.37 -3.58
C ALA A 8 -3.54 8.16 -4.97
N GLU A 9 -4.87 7.99 -5.03
CA GLU A 9 -5.62 7.83 -6.29
C GLU A 9 -6.19 9.18 -6.74
N GLN A 10 -6.22 9.41 -8.06
CA GLN A 10 -6.97 10.53 -8.63
C GLN A 10 -8.29 10.05 -9.20
N SER A 11 -9.40 10.59 -8.69
CA SER A 11 -10.74 10.26 -9.19
C SER A 11 -10.92 10.78 -10.62
N ALA A 12 -11.25 9.87 -11.54
CA ALA A 12 -12.04 10.22 -12.71
C ALA A 12 -12.93 9.03 -13.07
N SER A 13 -14.16 9.33 -13.46
CA SER A 13 -15.14 8.41 -14.04
C SER A 13 -14.50 7.65 -15.21
N ALA A 14 -13.99 6.44 -14.96
CA ALA A 14 -13.61 5.52 -16.01
C ALA A 14 -14.73 4.49 -16.17
N ARG A 15 -15.24 4.35 -17.39
CA ARG A 15 -16.10 3.20 -17.73
C ARG A 15 -15.24 1.94 -17.70
N PRO A 16 -15.72 0.82 -17.13
CA PRO A 16 -14.97 -0.43 -17.13
C PRO A 16 -14.64 -0.87 -18.56
N ASP A 17 -13.41 -1.33 -18.77
CA ASP A 17 -12.97 -1.90 -20.06
C ASP A 17 -13.71 -3.24 -20.27
N PRO A 18 -14.41 -3.42 -21.41
CA PRO A 18 -15.26 -4.58 -21.67
C PRO A 18 -14.51 -5.92 -21.67
N ARG A 19 -13.17 -5.92 -21.78
CA ARG A 19 -12.34 -7.13 -21.69
C ARG A 19 -12.33 -7.77 -20.30
N TRP A 20 -12.69 -7.03 -19.25
CA TRP A 20 -12.73 -7.53 -17.87
C TRP A 20 -14.12 -8.02 -17.42
N SER A 21 -15.12 -7.94 -18.31
CA SER A 21 -16.51 -8.30 -17.98
C SER A 21 -16.92 -9.69 -18.46
N GLU A 22 -16.14 -10.37 -19.30
CA GLU A 22 -16.42 -11.75 -19.71
C GLU A 22 -15.78 -12.74 -18.72
N GLY A 23 -16.61 -13.48 -17.97
CA GLY A 23 -16.18 -14.65 -17.18
C GLY A 23 -16.04 -14.44 -15.67
N ILE A 24 -16.11 -13.21 -15.15
CA ILE A 24 -16.20 -12.98 -13.70
C ILE A 24 -17.67 -13.13 -13.28
N GLN A 25 -18.04 -14.33 -12.81
CA GLN A 25 -19.26 -14.48 -12.01
C GLN A 25 -19.02 -13.81 -10.66
N SER A 26 -19.26 -12.50 -10.58
CA SER A 26 -19.28 -11.80 -9.30
C SER A 26 -20.47 -12.33 -8.50
N ARG A 27 -20.18 -13.03 -7.39
CA ARG A 27 -21.20 -13.29 -6.37
C ARG A 27 -21.29 -12.04 -5.52
N PRO A 28 -22.48 -11.43 -5.37
CA PRO A 28 -22.64 -10.32 -4.43
C PRO A 28 -22.21 -10.80 -3.04
N VAL A 29 -21.36 -10.01 -2.39
CA VAL A 29 -21.05 -10.18 -0.97
C VAL A 29 -21.91 -9.15 -0.24
N ASP A 30 -22.93 -9.61 0.50
CA ASP A 30 -23.88 -8.72 1.17
C ASP A 30 -23.23 -7.94 2.33
N THR A 31 -22.20 -8.52 2.96
CA THR A 31 -21.41 -7.90 4.04
C THR A 31 -19.96 -8.36 3.99
N ILE A 32 -19.01 -7.45 4.25
CA ILE A 32 -17.58 -7.80 4.37
C ILE A 32 -17.39 -8.69 5.60
N PRO A 33 -16.85 -9.92 5.48
CA PRO A 33 -16.52 -10.74 6.63
C PRO A 33 -15.50 -10.01 7.51
N VAL A 34 -15.78 -9.92 8.81
CA VAL A 34 -14.83 -9.39 9.80
C VAL A 34 -14.37 -10.55 10.66
N ILE A 35 -13.06 -10.78 10.71
CA ILE A 35 -12.46 -11.90 11.43
C ILE A 35 -11.45 -11.35 12.41
N ASP A 36 -11.68 -11.62 13.69
CA ASP A 36 -10.68 -11.44 14.73
C ASP A 36 -9.68 -12.62 14.65
N PRO A 37 -8.40 -12.38 14.33
CA PRO A 37 -7.41 -13.46 14.17
C PRO A 37 -7.12 -14.20 15.48
N ASP A 38 -7.46 -13.63 16.63
CA ASP A 38 -7.26 -14.24 17.94
C ASP A 38 -8.49 -15.06 18.39
N ALA A 39 -9.59 -15.03 17.63
CA ALA A 39 -10.77 -15.82 17.92
C ALA A 39 -10.53 -17.33 17.70
N PRO A 40 -11.12 -18.22 18.53
CA PRO A 40 -10.93 -19.67 18.38
C PRO A 40 -11.35 -20.24 17.03
N ASP A 41 -12.30 -19.60 16.35
CA ASP A 41 -12.85 -19.97 15.04
C ASP A 41 -12.23 -19.19 13.87
N ALA A 42 -11.17 -18.40 14.12
CA ALA A 42 -10.49 -17.64 13.08
C ALA A 42 -10.00 -18.51 11.89
N PRO A 43 -9.42 -19.72 12.09
CA PRO A 43 -8.97 -20.56 10.97
C PRO A 43 -10.11 -20.92 10.01
N GLU A 44 -11.26 -21.36 10.54
CA GLU A 44 -12.44 -21.71 9.76
C GLU A 44 -13.04 -20.48 9.07
N GLY A 45 -13.10 -19.35 9.78
CA GLY A 45 -13.57 -18.08 9.22
C GLY A 45 -12.71 -17.62 8.05
N ILE A 46 -11.38 -17.67 8.18
CA ILE A 46 -10.43 -17.27 7.15
C ILE A 46 -10.57 -18.17 5.92
N ASP A 47 -10.61 -19.49 6.12
CA ASP A 47 -10.79 -20.45 5.02
C ASP A 47 -12.09 -20.18 4.24
N ALA A 48 -13.20 -19.99 4.96
CA ALA A 48 -14.49 -19.70 4.36
C ALA A 48 -14.48 -18.37 3.57
N ALA A 49 -13.95 -17.29 4.16
CA ALA A 49 -13.88 -15.99 3.51
C ALA A 49 -13.00 -16.01 2.24
N CYS A 50 -11.84 -16.67 2.30
CA CYS A 50 -10.95 -16.82 1.16
C CYS A 50 -11.57 -17.61 0.00
N ARG A 51 -12.34 -18.67 0.28
CA ARG A 51 -12.98 -19.48 -0.77
C ARG A 51 -14.22 -18.83 -1.39
N THR A 52 -14.87 -17.93 -0.66
CA THR A 52 -16.18 -17.38 -1.07
C THR A 52 -16.08 -15.94 -1.56
N ALA A 53 -15.48 -15.05 -0.76
CA ALA A 53 -15.33 -13.63 -1.08
C ALA A 53 -13.94 -13.32 -1.65
N GLY A 54 -12.91 -14.08 -1.26
CA GLY A 54 -11.51 -13.80 -1.59
C GLY A 54 -10.87 -12.68 -0.75
N PHE A 55 -11.61 -12.13 0.22
CA PHE A 55 -11.14 -11.11 1.15
C PHE A 55 -11.94 -11.14 2.46
N PHE A 56 -11.38 -10.53 3.51
CA PHE A 56 -12.02 -10.26 4.79
C PHE A 56 -11.33 -9.06 5.45
N ALA A 57 -11.99 -8.42 6.42
CA ALA A 57 -11.42 -7.38 7.23
C ALA A 57 -10.94 -7.94 8.57
N VAL A 58 -9.83 -7.40 9.06
CA VAL A 58 -9.31 -7.67 10.41
C VAL A 58 -9.55 -6.41 11.25
N PRO A 59 -10.15 -6.52 12.46
CA PRO A 59 -10.29 -5.38 13.34
C PRO A 59 -8.91 -4.90 13.77
N LEU A 60 -8.68 -3.58 13.70
CA LEU A 60 -7.47 -2.98 14.25
C LEU A 60 -7.68 -2.61 15.71
N ASP A 61 -6.74 -2.98 16.57
CA ASP A 61 -6.73 -2.50 17.95
C ASP A 61 -6.63 -0.98 18.03
N PRO A 62 -7.14 -0.35 19.12
CA PRO A 62 -7.11 1.11 19.27
C PRO A 62 -5.73 1.76 19.04
N PRO A 63 -4.60 1.22 19.53
CA PRO A 63 -3.28 1.81 19.26
C PRO A 63 -2.88 1.76 17.79
N LEU A 64 -3.20 0.68 17.08
CA LEU A 64 -2.91 0.54 15.65
C LEU A 64 -3.74 1.54 14.82
N ARG A 65 -4.96 1.85 15.23
CA ARG A 65 -5.77 2.88 14.54
C ARG A 65 -5.12 4.26 14.62
N ILE A 66 -4.52 4.61 15.76
CA ILE A 66 -3.79 5.87 15.93
C ILE A 66 -2.58 5.92 14.98
N LEU A 67 -1.77 4.85 14.95
CA LEU A 67 -0.61 4.77 14.05
C LEU A 67 -1.01 4.86 12.57
N ARG A 68 -2.09 4.19 12.19
CA ARG A 68 -2.65 4.25 10.83
C ARG A 68 -3.06 5.68 10.47
N ASP A 69 -3.79 6.36 11.35
CA ASP A 69 -4.32 7.70 11.09
C ASP A 69 -3.20 8.74 11.00
N ASP A 70 -2.19 8.64 11.85
CA ASP A 70 -0.97 9.47 11.77
C ASP A 70 -0.22 9.23 10.46
N LEU A 71 -0.05 7.96 10.05
CA LEU A 71 0.59 7.60 8.79
C LEU A 71 -0.18 8.14 7.57
N ILE A 72 -1.51 8.00 7.56
CA ILE A 72 -2.37 8.53 6.49
C ILE A 72 -2.26 10.05 6.41
N GLY A 73 -2.25 10.74 7.55
CA GLY A 73 -2.08 12.20 7.61
C GLY A 73 -0.75 12.65 7.00
N LEU A 74 0.35 12.05 7.41
CA LEU A 74 1.69 12.35 6.91
C LEU A 74 1.85 11.99 5.42
N ALA A 75 1.29 10.87 4.99
CA ALA A 75 1.31 10.51 3.58
C ALA A 75 0.50 11.50 2.73
N THR A 76 -0.65 11.95 3.22
CA THR A 76 -1.47 12.98 2.56
C THR A 76 -0.69 14.27 2.39
N GLU A 77 0.03 14.71 3.43
CA GLU A 77 0.91 15.88 3.36
C GLU A 77 2.04 15.69 2.32
N PHE A 78 2.69 14.53 2.31
CA PHE A 78 3.73 14.21 1.32
C PHE A 78 3.20 14.28 -0.11
N PHE A 79 2.05 13.66 -0.40
CA PHE A 79 1.51 13.61 -1.77
C PHE A 79 1.01 14.97 -2.26
N ALA A 80 0.65 15.88 -1.35
CA ALA A 80 0.30 17.27 -1.66
C ALA A 80 1.51 18.14 -2.06
N LEU A 81 2.75 17.67 -1.86
CA LEU A 81 3.95 18.40 -2.25
C LEU A 81 4.10 18.51 -3.77
N PRO A 82 4.80 19.56 -4.27
CA PRO A 82 5.17 19.65 -5.68
C PRO A 82 5.93 18.41 -6.13
N GLU A 83 5.69 17.98 -7.38
CA GLU A 83 6.31 16.79 -7.95
C GLU A 83 7.83 16.81 -7.85
N ALA A 84 8.46 17.97 -8.14
CA ALA A 84 9.91 18.14 -8.02
C ALA A 84 10.46 17.85 -6.60
N THR A 85 9.66 18.07 -5.56
CA THR A 85 10.03 17.73 -4.17
C THR A 85 9.93 16.23 -3.94
N LYS A 86 8.84 15.60 -4.39
CA LYS A 86 8.62 14.14 -4.29
C LYS A 86 9.67 13.35 -5.09
N ASP A 87 10.09 13.91 -6.22
CA ASP A 87 11.06 13.34 -7.14
C ASP A 87 12.46 13.13 -6.52
N ARG A 88 12.80 13.89 -5.47
CA ARG A 88 14.05 13.72 -4.69
C ARG A 88 14.17 12.34 -4.04
N VAL A 89 13.05 11.66 -3.83
CA VAL A 89 12.98 10.30 -3.27
C VAL A 89 12.37 9.29 -4.25
N ALA A 90 12.42 9.59 -5.55
CA ALA A 90 11.89 8.71 -6.58
C ALA A 90 12.55 7.32 -6.59
N MET A 91 11.79 6.29 -6.98
CA MET A 91 12.23 4.89 -7.02
C MET A 91 13.51 4.64 -7.82
N ARG A 92 13.76 5.45 -8.86
CA ARG A 92 15.00 5.37 -9.65
C ARG A 92 16.27 5.64 -8.82
N HIS A 93 16.14 6.27 -7.65
CA HIS A 93 17.23 6.48 -6.70
C HIS A 93 17.42 5.31 -5.72
N GLY A 94 16.47 4.37 -5.66
CA GLY A 94 16.45 3.26 -4.70
C GLY A 94 17.21 2.00 -5.13
N GLY A 95 17.72 1.96 -6.37
CA GLY A 95 18.50 0.84 -6.88
C GLY A 95 17.79 -0.52 -6.78
N THR A 96 18.53 -1.57 -6.45
CA THR A 96 18.03 -2.94 -6.32
C THR A 96 17.14 -3.17 -5.10
N ALA A 97 17.11 -2.24 -4.15
CA ALA A 97 16.26 -2.33 -2.95
C ALA A 97 14.78 -2.04 -3.27
N TRP A 98 14.51 -1.42 -4.42
CA TRP A 98 13.16 -1.11 -4.94
C TRP A 98 12.31 -0.28 -3.94
N ARG A 99 12.90 0.83 -3.47
CA ARG A 99 12.27 1.78 -2.52
C ARG A 99 12.13 3.15 -3.17
N GLY A 100 11.15 3.93 -2.73
CA GLY A 100 10.96 5.31 -3.19
C GLY A 100 9.58 5.60 -3.76
N TRP A 101 9.39 6.85 -4.16
CA TRP A 101 8.17 7.37 -4.76
C TRP A 101 8.09 7.11 -6.28
N PHE A 102 6.89 6.89 -6.80
CA PHE A 102 6.61 6.87 -8.24
C PHE A 102 5.45 7.81 -8.59
N PRO A 103 5.52 8.49 -9.75
CA PRO A 103 4.48 9.43 -10.18
C PRO A 103 3.22 8.71 -10.67
N LEU A 104 2.16 9.50 -10.91
CA LEU A 104 0.95 9.05 -11.60
C LEU A 104 1.30 8.40 -12.95
N GLY A 105 0.76 7.21 -13.22
CA GLY A 105 1.08 6.46 -14.43
C GLY A 105 2.51 5.91 -14.48
N GLY A 106 3.26 6.02 -13.38
CA GLY A 106 4.62 5.50 -13.26
C GLY A 106 4.69 3.97 -13.14
N GLU A 107 3.56 3.33 -12.80
CA GLU A 107 3.41 1.87 -12.80
C GLU A 107 2.39 1.42 -13.84
N LEU A 108 2.59 0.19 -14.34
CA LEU A 108 1.75 -0.42 -15.36
C LEU A 108 1.13 -1.71 -14.84
N THR A 109 -0.19 -1.85 -14.95
CA THR A 109 -0.90 -3.11 -14.75
C THR A 109 -1.40 -3.64 -16.09
N SER A 110 -0.96 -4.83 -16.50
CA SER A 110 -1.25 -5.39 -17.83
C SER A 110 -0.91 -4.45 -18.99
N GLY A 111 0.16 -3.66 -18.84
CA GLY A 111 0.60 -2.67 -19.82
C GLY A 111 -0.20 -1.36 -19.83
N VAL A 112 -1.19 -1.20 -18.94
CA VAL A 112 -1.99 0.03 -18.80
C VAL A 112 -1.46 0.85 -17.62
N PRO A 113 -1.19 2.16 -17.79
CA PRO A 113 -0.75 3.01 -16.68
C PRO A 113 -1.76 3.08 -15.53
N ASP A 114 -1.28 2.84 -14.32
CA ASP A 114 -2.08 2.93 -13.11
C ASP A 114 -2.37 4.40 -12.77
N ARG A 115 -3.59 4.65 -12.28
CA ARG A 115 -4.07 6.00 -11.94
C ARG A 115 -3.82 6.37 -10.48
N LYS A 116 -2.63 6.00 -10.01
CA LYS A 116 -2.12 6.31 -8.67
C LYS A 116 -0.68 6.79 -8.76
N GLU A 117 -0.32 7.68 -7.85
CA GLU A 117 1.06 7.79 -7.40
C GLU A 117 1.23 6.94 -6.13
N GLY A 118 2.47 6.64 -5.76
CA GLY A 118 2.71 5.90 -4.54
C GLY A 118 4.15 5.91 -4.06
N TYR A 119 4.37 5.31 -2.90
CA TYR A 119 5.66 5.29 -2.22
C TYR A 119 5.90 3.90 -1.63
N TYR A 120 6.92 3.22 -2.15
CA TYR A 120 7.38 1.92 -1.66
C TYR A 120 8.36 2.04 -0.49
N PHE A 121 8.00 1.37 0.60
CA PHE A 121 8.85 1.12 1.75
C PHE A 121 9.04 -0.38 1.97
N GLY A 122 10.12 -0.74 2.64
CA GLY A 122 10.32 -2.07 3.19
C GLY A 122 11.09 -2.01 4.49
N THR A 123 11.48 -3.17 5.01
CA THR A 123 12.35 -3.25 6.20
C THR A 123 13.59 -2.38 5.99
N GLU A 124 13.91 -1.55 7.00
CA GLU A 124 15.10 -0.70 7.01
C GLU A 124 16.33 -1.59 7.19
N LEU A 125 17.18 -1.64 6.16
CA LEU A 125 18.40 -2.44 6.15
C LEU A 125 19.58 -1.58 5.68
N PRO A 126 20.81 -1.91 6.10
CA PRO A 126 22.00 -1.32 5.49
C PRO A 126 22.07 -1.66 3.99
N SER A 127 22.94 -0.98 3.25
CA SER A 127 23.19 -1.27 1.83
C SER A 127 23.55 -2.74 1.64
N ASP A 128 22.87 -3.39 0.70
CA ASP A 128 23.01 -4.82 0.43
C ASP A 128 22.90 -5.08 -1.09
N PRO A 129 23.76 -5.94 -1.67
CA PRO A 129 23.71 -6.23 -3.10
C PRO A 129 22.51 -7.12 -3.51
N ARG A 130 21.85 -7.79 -2.57
CA ARG A 130 20.69 -8.65 -2.87
C ARG A 130 19.51 -7.77 -3.30
N PRO A 131 18.78 -8.16 -4.37
CA PRO A 131 17.53 -7.50 -4.71
C PRO A 131 16.59 -7.44 -3.51
N LEU A 132 15.79 -6.38 -3.42
CA LEU A 132 14.79 -6.14 -2.37
C LEU A 132 15.36 -5.86 -0.97
N HIS A 133 16.69 -5.81 -0.82
CA HIS A 133 17.38 -5.50 0.43
C HIS A 133 18.12 -4.16 0.29
N GLY A 134 18.00 -3.30 1.30
CA GLY A 134 18.65 -2.00 1.33
C GLY A 134 17.87 -0.95 2.12
N PRO A 135 18.39 0.28 2.19
CA PRO A 135 17.76 1.36 2.93
C PRO A 135 16.51 1.88 2.22
N ASN A 136 15.55 2.40 2.98
CA ASN A 136 14.49 3.22 2.40
C ASN A 136 15.04 4.58 1.97
N LEU A 137 14.36 5.20 1.01
CA LEU A 137 14.52 6.63 0.74
C LEU A 137 13.56 7.37 1.67
N TRP A 138 14.02 8.41 2.35
CA TRP A 138 13.21 9.18 3.29
C TRP A 138 13.11 10.62 2.83
N PRO A 139 11.90 11.21 2.76
CA PRO A 139 11.77 12.60 2.37
C PRO A 139 12.18 13.53 3.51
N GLU A 140 12.62 14.75 3.17
CA GLU A 140 12.85 15.81 4.16
C GLU A 140 11.53 16.34 4.75
N THR A 141 10.44 16.27 3.98
CA THR A 141 9.11 16.74 4.36
C THR A 141 8.05 15.73 3.90
N PRO A 142 7.12 15.31 4.77
CA PRO A 142 7.07 15.63 6.19
C PRO A 142 8.14 14.85 6.97
N SER A 143 8.79 15.51 7.92
CA SER A 143 9.90 14.94 8.71
C SER A 143 9.47 13.76 9.59
N GLY A 144 8.18 13.68 9.94
CA GLY A 144 7.59 12.60 10.73
C GLY A 144 7.36 11.29 9.97
N LEU A 145 7.44 11.29 8.63
CA LEU A 145 7.05 10.13 7.83
C LEU A 145 7.88 8.88 8.15
N ARG A 146 9.19 9.05 8.37
CA ARG A 146 10.08 7.95 8.75
C ARG A 146 9.59 7.26 10.01
N THR A 147 9.37 8.03 11.07
CA THR A 147 8.92 7.51 12.36
C THR A 147 7.59 6.77 12.22
N ALA A 148 6.61 7.37 11.56
CA ALA A 148 5.28 6.79 11.38
C ALA A 148 5.32 5.47 10.60
N VAL A 149 6.03 5.43 9.46
CA VAL A 149 6.19 4.21 8.65
C VAL A 149 6.91 3.12 9.44
N THR A 150 7.98 3.45 10.15
CA THR A 150 8.72 2.45 10.94
C THR A 150 7.90 1.90 12.11
N ALA A 151 7.08 2.74 12.76
CA ALA A 151 6.20 2.30 13.82
C ALA A 151 5.05 1.42 13.31
N TRP A 152 4.51 1.74 12.12
CA TRP A 152 3.46 0.95 11.47
C TRP A 152 3.92 -0.43 11.02
N MET A 153 5.18 -0.56 10.57
CA MET A 153 5.75 -1.83 10.08
C MET A 153 6.39 -2.70 11.18
N ALA A 154 6.43 -2.24 12.43
CA ALA A 154 7.05 -2.95 13.55
C ALA A 154 6.24 -4.18 13.95
#